data_AF-R7UPP3-F1
#
_entry.id   AF-R7UPP3-F1
#
_cell.length_a   1.000
_cell.length_b   1.000
_cell.length_c   1.000
_cell.angle_alpha   90.00
_cell.angle_beta   90.00
_cell.angle_gamma   90.00
#
_symmetry.space_group_name_H-M   'P 1'
#
loop_
_entity.id
_entity.type
_entity.pdbx_description
1 polymer ?
#
loop_
_entity_poly.entity_id
_entity_poly.type
_entity_poly.pdbx_seq_one_letter_code
_entity_poly.pdbx_strand_id
1 'polypeptide(L)'
;MPGNEWTLVNVATFGLYRIEYDAVNFNRLLEQLQQDHSRIPSESRQSIIADAFNFARSGRSSEVSAFETTRYLKNEREPLPWFRAEEGLVYPSRIMARFNDSRILFKTYIRHIVADTYDYLGWSNEGHVLRRIDVDHRYTVYCTAIREGTQDDWQAVFDRYLQLLIHSVEIPEEEKTVAMETLARSPYGRSVMWAHLYANWRSNPAPEGVDHHAVFMATIEDFASNEDELQFEAFLAKYPAEDDEEAEMFAKAAATVEKNHHWVSNNLDSLNDWLLEALNR
;
A
#
# COMPACT_ATOMS: atom_id res chain seq x y z
N MET A 1 -25.36 29.74 6.59
CA MET A 1 -24.17 30.04 7.41
C MET A 1 -23.35 31.11 6.71
N PRO A 2 -22.74 32.08 7.42
CA PRO A 2 -21.78 33.02 6.86
C PRO A 2 -20.68 32.28 6.06
N GLY A 3 -20.10 32.96 5.08
CA GLY A 3 -19.41 32.33 3.93
C GLY A 3 -18.26 31.35 4.19
N ASN A 4 -17.66 31.33 5.39
CA ASN A 4 -16.44 30.55 5.71
C ASN A 4 -16.56 29.63 6.94
N GLU A 5 -17.76 29.42 7.49
CA GLU A 5 -17.91 28.54 8.67
C GLU A 5 -17.97 27.06 8.25
N TRP A 6 -17.22 26.20 8.94
CA TRP A 6 -17.29 24.73 8.83
C TRP A 6 -17.93 24.13 10.08
N THR A 7 -18.58 22.98 9.91
CA THR A 7 -19.13 22.16 10.99
C THR A 7 -18.37 20.84 11.05
N LEU A 8 -17.90 20.49 12.23
CA LEU A 8 -17.29 19.19 12.52
C LEU A 8 -18.23 18.40 13.41
N VAL A 9 -18.57 17.18 12.97
CA VAL A 9 -19.41 16.25 13.72
C VAL A 9 -18.54 15.09 14.20
N ASN A 10 -18.93 14.48 15.33
CA ASN A 10 -18.17 13.41 15.97
C ASN A 10 -16.74 13.83 16.35
N VAL A 11 -16.65 14.97 17.06
CA VAL A 11 -15.37 15.51 17.55
C VAL A 11 -14.64 14.45 18.37
N ALA A 12 -13.34 14.30 18.13
CA ALA A 12 -12.48 13.27 18.72
C ALA A 12 -12.94 11.82 18.55
N THR A 13 -13.83 11.54 17.59
CA THR A 13 -14.21 10.18 17.21
C THR A 13 -14.85 9.38 18.37
N PHE A 14 -15.58 10.06 19.25
CA PHE A 14 -16.24 9.41 20.39
C PHE A 14 -17.35 8.43 19.96
N GLY A 15 -18.04 8.74 18.86
CA GLY A 15 -19.10 7.92 18.30
C GLY A 15 -18.58 6.85 17.34
N LEU A 16 -19.16 5.66 17.40
CA LEU A 16 -18.89 4.55 16.48
C LEU A 16 -19.67 4.70 15.15
N TYR A 17 -19.54 5.86 14.50
CA TYR A 17 -20.18 6.15 13.22
C TYR A 17 -19.32 7.11 12.38
N ARG A 18 -19.45 6.99 11.05
CA ARG A 18 -18.73 7.81 10.05
C ARG A 18 -19.54 9.04 9.67
N ILE A 19 -18.87 10.12 9.30
CA ILE A 19 -19.52 11.37 8.88
C ILE A 19 -19.27 11.64 7.40
N GLU A 20 -20.33 11.55 6.61
CA GLU A 20 -20.33 12.06 5.25
C GLU A 20 -20.79 13.52 5.25
N TYR A 21 -19.87 14.43 4.97
CA TYR A 21 -20.15 15.85 4.83
C TYR A 21 -20.62 16.16 3.41
N ASP A 22 -21.48 17.16 3.26
CA ASP A 22 -21.73 17.73 1.93
C ASP A 22 -20.45 18.41 1.37
N ALA A 23 -20.38 18.55 0.05
CA ALA A 23 -19.20 19.07 -0.62
C ALA A 23 -18.77 20.46 -0.14
N VAL A 24 -19.71 21.32 0.24
CA VAL A 24 -19.39 22.68 0.72
C VAL A 24 -18.71 22.60 2.07
N ASN A 25 -19.26 21.84 3.01
CA ASN A 25 -18.66 21.70 4.33
C ASN A 25 -17.32 20.94 4.28
N PHE A 26 -17.23 19.89 3.45
CA PHE A 26 -15.99 19.13 3.27
C PHE A 26 -14.86 20.03 2.76
N ASN A 27 -15.10 20.83 1.72
CA ASN A 27 -14.08 21.75 1.19
C ASN A 27 -13.63 22.78 2.23
N ARG A 28 -14.55 23.30 3.05
CA ARG A 28 -14.18 24.22 4.14
C ARG A 28 -13.33 23.55 5.23
N LEU A 29 -13.60 22.28 5.54
CA LEU A 29 -12.74 21.51 6.44
C LEU A 29 -11.34 21.32 5.84
N LEU A 30 -11.24 21.02 4.54
CA LEU A 30 -9.95 20.91 3.85
C LEU A 30 -9.17 22.24 3.84
N GLU A 31 -9.85 23.36 3.59
CA GLU A 31 -9.27 24.70 3.69
C GLU A 31 -8.76 24.99 5.09
N GLN A 32 -9.53 24.65 6.14
CA GLN A 32 -9.08 24.79 7.52
C GLN A 32 -7.84 23.94 7.82
N LEU A 33 -7.81 22.69 7.36
CA LEU A 33 -6.65 21.80 7.53
C LEU A 33 -5.39 22.38 6.86
N GLN A 34 -5.53 22.97 5.68
CA GLN A 34 -4.40 23.58 4.97
C GLN A 34 -3.92 24.87 5.62
N GLN A 35 -4.83 25.71 6.12
CA GLN A 35 -4.50 27.00 6.74
C GLN A 35 -3.95 26.84 8.16
N ASP A 36 -4.64 26.07 9.00
CA ASP A 36 -4.26 25.79 10.38
C ASP A 36 -4.96 24.50 10.86
N HIS A 37 -4.32 23.35 10.63
CA HIS A 37 -4.83 22.06 11.06
C HIS A 37 -4.95 21.92 12.58
N SER A 38 -4.22 22.71 13.37
CA SER A 38 -4.27 22.64 14.84
C SER A 38 -5.63 23.06 15.43
N ARG A 39 -6.46 23.75 14.64
CA ARG A 39 -7.85 24.10 14.98
C ARG A 39 -8.78 22.89 15.05
N ILE A 40 -8.43 21.79 14.40
CA ILE A 40 -9.16 20.54 14.41
C ILE A 40 -8.33 19.54 15.23
N PRO A 41 -8.86 18.91 16.29
CA PRO A 41 -8.11 17.93 17.08
C PRO A 41 -7.55 16.78 16.23
N SER A 42 -6.39 16.26 16.61
CA SER A 42 -5.68 15.15 15.93
C SER A 42 -6.59 13.95 15.64
N GLU A 43 -7.41 13.58 16.63
CA GLU A 43 -8.37 12.48 16.54
C GLU A 43 -9.46 12.76 15.48
N SER A 44 -9.91 14.01 15.36
CA SER A 44 -10.84 14.40 14.32
C SER A 44 -10.18 14.45 12.93
N ARG A 45 -8.93 14.89 12.83
CA ARG A 45 -8.18 14.91 11.57
C ARG A 45 -7.98 13.49 11.02
N GLN A 46 -7.60 12.54 11.88
CA GLN A 46 -7.49 11.14 11.48
C GLN A 46 -8.84 10.58 10.98
N SER A 47 -9.96 10.98 11.58
CA SER A 47 -11.30 10.54 11.19
C SER A 47 -11.75 11.13 9.86
N ILE A 48 -11.43 12.39 9.58
CA ILE A 48 -11.71 13.01 8.27
C ILE A 48 -11.01 12.22 7.16
N ILE A 49 -9.73 11.91 7.34
CA ILE A 49 -8.95 11.10 6.39
C ILE A 49 -9.56 9.70 6.26
N ALA A 50 -9.77 9.02 7.39
CA ALA A 50 -10.28 7.66 7.39
C ALA A 50 -11.66 7.56 6.72
N ASP A 51 -12.58 8.47 7.02
CA ASP A 51 -13.92 8.46 6.44
C ASP A 51 -13.87 8.73 4.93
N ALA A 52 -13.05 9.69 4.47
CA ALA A 52 -12.91 9.97 3.04
C ALA A 52 -12.41 8.74 2.25
N PHE A 53 -11.36 8.06 2.73
CA PHE A 53 -10.87 6.83 2.11
C PHE A 53 -11.89 5.68 2.17
N ASN A 54 -12.66 5.57 3.24
CA ASN A 54 -13.71 4.54 3.33
C ASN A 54 -14.89 4.83 2.39
N PHE A 55 -15.28 6.09 2.23
CA PHE A 55 -16.32 6.46 1.27
C PHE A 55 -15.87 6.24 -0.16
N ALA A 56 -14.62 6.59 -0.50
CA ALA A 56 -14.01 6.26 -1.79
C ALA A 56 -14.04 4.75 -2.05
N ARG A 57 -13.58 3.94 -1.09
CA ARG A 57 -13.57 2.48 -1.20
C ARG A 57 -14.96 1.86 -1.38
N SER A 58 -16.00 2.47 -0.81
CA SER A 58 -17.39 2.04 -0.96
C SER A 58 -18.09 2.57 -2.22
N GLY A 59 -17.40 3.39 -3.03
CA GLY A 59 -17.99 4.04 -4.22
C GLY A 59 -18.98 5.17 -3.89
N ARG A 60 -18.99 5.67 -2.66
CA ARG A 60 -19.85 6.79 -2.22
C ARG A 60 -19.22 8.16 -2.50
N SER A 61 -17.90 8.21 -2.61
CA SER A 61 -17.14 9.39 -3.01
C SER A 61 -16.06 8.99 -4.01
N SER A 62 -15.39 9.97 -4.61
CA SER A 62 -14.29 9.71 -5.54
C SER A 62 -12.98 9.45 -4.78
N GLU A 63 -12.06 8.68 -5.37
CA GLU A 63 -10.72 8.52 -4.78
C GLU A 63 -9.98 9.86 -4.70
N VAL A 64 -10.20 10.76 -5.67
CA VAL A 64 -9.68 12.13 -5.65
C VAL A 64 -10.12 12.88 -4.38
N SER A 65 -11.38 12.75 -3.96
CA SER A 65 -11.88 13.36 -2.72
C SER A 65 -11.17 12.82 -1.47
N ALA A 66 -10.74 11.55 -1.48
CA ALA A 66 -9.91 10.99 -0.41
C ALA A 66 -8.50 11.56 -0.43
N PHE A 67 -7.87 11.65 -1.61
CA PHE A 67 -6.52 12.23 -1.78
C PHE A 67 -6.48 13.73 -1.43
N GLU A 68 -7.56 14.48 -1.61
CA GLU A 68 -7.65 15.86 -1.13
C GLU A 68 -7.37 15.99 0.38
N THR A 69 -7.73 14.99 1.18
CA THR A 69 -7.44 14.97 2.62
C THR A 69 -5.94 14.84 2.94
N THR A 70 -5.10 14.42 1.99
CA THR A 70 -3.66 14.23 2.23
C THR A 70 -2.83 15.49 1.95
N ARG A 71 -3.38 16.50 1.27
CA ARG A 71 -2.63 17.71 0.88
C ARG A 71 -2.03 18.46 2.06
N TYR A 72 -2.76 18.56 3.17
CA TYR A 72 -2.30 19.31 4.34
C TYR A 72 -1.19 18.57 5.13
N LEU A 73 -0.98 17.27 4.88
CA LEU A 73 -0.09 16.44 5.68
C LEU A 73 1.36 16.93 5.69
N LYS A 74 1.79 17.70 4.68
CA LYS A 74 3.10 18.38 4.70
C LYS A 74 3.34 19.21 5.97
N ASN A 75 2.27 19.75 6.56
CA ASN A 75 2.30 20.52 7.79
C ASN A 75 2.00 19.67 9.05
N GLU A 76 1.53 18.43 8.88
CA GLU A 76 1.13 17.56 9.99
C GLU A 76 2.36 16.98 10.71
N ARG A 77 2.31 16.96 12.04
CA ARG A 77 3.38 16.44 12.90
C ARG A 77 2.89 15.41 13.92
N GLU A 78 1.58 15.26 14.07
CA GLU A 78 1.00 14.27 14.96
C GLU A 78 0.86 12.91 14.26
N PRO A 79 1.03 11.79 14.98
CA PRO A 79 1.11 10.47 14.36
C PRO A 79 -0.24 9.93 13.88
N LEU A 80 -1.36 10.28 14.54
CA LEU A 80 -2.67 9.69 14.22
C LEU A 80 -3.14 9.99 12.79
N PRO A 81 -3.07 11.24 12.29
CA PRO A 81 -3.49 11.53 10.92
C PRO A 81 -2.54 10.91 9.88
N TRP A 82 -1.23 10.86 10.17
CA TRP A 82 -0.26 10.16 9.32
C TRP A 82 -0.55 8.66 9.20
N PHE A 83 -0.82 7.99 10.33
CA PHE A 83 -1.16 6.57 10.36
C PHE A 83 -2.42 6.28 9.53
N ARG A 84 -3.48 7.09 9.67
CA ARG A 84 -4.70 6.91 8.87
C ARG A 84 -4.51 7.21 7.38
N ALA A 85 -3.67 8.18 7.05
CA ALA A 85 -3.33 8.45 5.66
C ALA A 85 -2.58 7.28 5.03
N GLU A 86 -1.58 6.74 5.73
CA GLU A 86 -0.84 5.56 5.28
C GLU A 86 -1.80 4.38 5.00
N GLU A 87 -2.64 4.01 5.96
CA GLU A 87 -3.62 2.92 5.81
C GLU A 87 -4.55 3.13 4.60
N GLY A 88 -4.99 4.37 4.37
CA GLY A 88 -5.83 4.74 3.22
C GLY A 88 -5.11 4.58 1.88
N LEU A 89 -3.83 4.95 1.84
CA LEU A 89 -2.99 4.98 0.65
C LEU A 89 -2.42 3.60 0.25
N VAL A 90 -2.43 2.59 1.14
CA VAL A 90 -1.89 1.25 0.84
C VAL A 90 -2.46 0.68 -0.46
N TYR A 91 -3.79 0.62 -0.58
CA TYR A 91 -4.42 0.01 -1.76
C TYR A 91 -4.18 0.81 -3.05
N PRO A 92 -4.44 2.13 -3.11
CA PRO A 92 -4.12 2.94 -4.30
C PRO A 92 -2.65 2.87 -4.69
N SER A 93 -1.73 3.00 -3.73
CA SER A 93 -0.29 2.97 -4.00
C SER A 93 0.16 1.66 -4.65
N ARG A 94 -0.42 0.53 -4.19
CA ARG A 94 -0.14 -0.80 -4.73
C ARG A 94 -0.62 -0.93 -6.17
N ILE A 95 -1.85 -0.51 -6.48
CA ILE A 95 -2.40 -0.58 -7.84
C ILE A 95 -1.68 0.38 -8.78
N MET A 96 -1.45 1.63 -8.36
CA MET A 96 -0.72 2.63 -9.15
C MET A 96 0.73 2.20 -9.44
N ALA A 97 1.34 1.36 -8.60
CA ALA A 97 2.68 0.84 -8.84
C ALA A 97 2.81 -0.04 -10.09
N ARG A 98 1.68 -0.58 -10.62
CA ARG A 98 1.64 -1.32 -11.90
C ARG A 98 1.85 -0.43 -13.11
N PHE A 99 1.52 0.86 -13.01
CA PHE A 99 1.57 1.81 -14.12
C PHE A 99 2.76 2.74 -13.91
N ASN A 100 3.74 2.71 -14.81
CA ASN A 100 5.02 3.39 -14.59
C ASN A 100 4.85 4.90 -14.32
N ASP A 101 4.00 5.58 -15.08
CA ASP A 101 3.78 7.02 -14.95
C ASP A 101 3.05 7.35 -13.65
N SER A 102 1.96 6.64 -13.33
CA SER A 102 1.25 6.78 -12.06
C SER A 102 2.15 6.50 -10.86
N ARG A 103 3.01 5.48 -10.94
CA ARG A 103 4.00 5.15 -9.92
C ARG A 103 4.97 6.30 -9.67
N ILE A 104 5.46 6.94 -10.74
CA ILE A 104 6.38 8.08 -10.64
C ILE A 104 5.67 9.28 -10.02
N LEU A 105 4.46 9.61 -10.49
CA LEU A 105 3.64 10.70 -9.97
C LEU A 105 3.35 10.51 -8.48
N PHE A 106 2.84 9.34 -8.10
CA PHE A 106 2.51 9.00 -6.73
C PHE A 106 3.74 9.09 -5.82
N LYS A 107 4.87 8.47 -6.21
CA LYS A 107 6.12 8.55 -5.44
C LYS A 107 6.62 9.99 -5.29
N THR A 108 6.45 10.83 -6.30
CA THR A 108 6.87 12.24 -6.26
C THR A 108 5.99 13.03 -5.30
N TYR A 109 4.68 12.82 -5.35
CA TYR A 109 3.73 13.44 -4.42
C TYR A 109 3.96 13.02 -2.97
N ILE A 110 4.15 11.72 -2.70
CA ILE A 110 4.44 11.24 -1.34
C ILE A 110 5.73 11.86 -0.80
N ARG A 111 6.79 11.96 -1.61
CA ARG A 111 8.01 12.66 -1.19
C ARG A 111 7.76 14.13 -0.89
N HIS A 112 6.95 14.80 -1.71
CA HIS A 112 6.59 16.20 -1.49
C HIS A 112 5.89 16.41 -0.14
N ILE A 113 4.94 15.57 0.23
CA ILE A 113 4.22 15.73 1.51
C ILE A 113 5.00 15.23 2.73
N VAL A 114 5.92 14.27 2.56
CA VAL A 114 6.69 13.71 3.69
C VAL A 114 7.96 14.51 3.99
N ALA A 115 8.51 15.25 3.03
CA ALA A 115 9.82 15.92 3.14
C ALA A 115 10.00 16.72 4.44
N ASP A 116 9.07 17.63 4.74
CA ASP A 116 9.20 18.50 5.91
C ASP A 116 9.10 17.72 7.24
N THR A 117 8.27 16.66 7.29
CA THR A 117 8.18 15.78 8.46
C THR A 117 9.44 14.94 8.61
N TYR A 118 10.00 14.44 7.51
CA TYR A 118 11.25 13.69 7.51
C TYR A 118 12.42 14.55 8.02
N ASP A 119 12.54 15.78 7.55
CA ASP A 119 13.56 16.73 8.01
C ASP A 119 13.35 17.15 9.47
N TYR A 120 12.09 17.29 9.90
CA TYR A 120 11.74 17.60 11.30
C TYR A 120 12.12 16.47 12.26
N LEU A 121 11.85 15.22 11.92
CA LEU A 121 12.16 14.06 12.76
C LEU A 121 13.67 13.76 12.76
N GLY A 122 14.31 13.86 11.59
CA GLY A 122 15.73 13.56 11.40
C GLY A 122 16.11 12.12 11.78
N TRP A 123 17.43 11.87 11.85
CA TRP A 123 18.00 10.62 12.33
C TRP A 123 18.89 10.92 13.54
N SER A 124 18.40 10.70 14.76
CA SER A 124 19.24 10.87 15.95
C SER A 124 20.16 9.65 16.12
N ASN A 125 21.47 9.90 16.17
CA ASN A 125 22.50 8.89 16.50
C ASN A 125 22.96 9.02 17.97
N GLU A 126 22.25 9.81 18.78
CA GLU A 126 22.65 10.12 20.15
C GLU A 126 22.53 8.87 21.04
N GLY A 127 23.67 8.21 21.30
CA GLY A 127 23.78 7.16 22.32
C GLY A 127 24.38 5.82 21.87
N HIS A 128 24.62 5.62 20.57
CA HIS A 128 25.09 4.31 20.08
C HIS A 128 26.62 4.26 19.85
N VAL A 129 27.35 3.82 20.87
CA VAL A 129 28.80 3.51 20.82
C VAL A 129 29.13 2.39 19.81
N LEU A 130 28.12 1.62 19.42
CA LEU A 130 28.17 0.62 18.36
C LEU A 130 27.32 1.18 17.23
N ARG A 131 27.87 1.41 16.03
CA ARG A 131 27.16 1.81 14.80
C ARG A 131 26.00 0.84 14.44
N ARG A 132 24.92 0.84 15.22
CA ARG A 132 23.78 -0.06 15.12
C ARG A 132 22.56 0.77 14.77
N ILE A 133 21.77 0.26 13.84
CA ILE A 133 20.48 0.83 13.50
C ILE A 133 19.55 0.62 14.70
N ASP A 134 18.92 1.71 15.14
CA ASP A 134 17.88 1.68 16.18
C ASP A 134 16.82 0.63 15.85
N VAL A 135 16.31 -0.06 16.86
CA VAL A 135 15.34 -1.15 16.69
C VAL A 135 14.13 -0.71 15.86
N ASP A 136 13.63 0.51 16.11
CA ASP A 136 12.44 1.04 15.44
C ASP A 136 12.71 1.38 13.96
N HIS A 137 13.97 1.63 13.60
CA HIS A 137 14.38 1.94 12.23
C HIS A 137 14.82 0.71 11.42
N ARG A 138 15.08 -0.44 12.06
CA ARG A 138 15.66 -1.61 11.39
C ARG A 138 14.85 -2.09 10.20
N TYR A 139 13.53 -2.21 10.36
CA TYR A 139 12.66 -2.68 9.28
C TYR A 139 12.80 -1.80 8.04
N THR A 140 12.63 -0.47 8.21
CA THR A 140 12.71 0.50 7.12
C THR A 140 14.10 0.54 6.49
N VAL A 141 15.16 0.56 7.31
CA VAL A 141 16.54 0.61 6.82
C VAL A 141 16.91 -0.67 6.07
N TYR A 142 16.60 -1.85 6.61
CA TYR A 142 16.90 -3.12 5.92
C TYR A 142 16.11 -3.26 4.63
N CYS A 143 14.80 -3.01 4.65
CA CYS A 143 13.96 -3.07 3.46
C CYS A 143 14.46 -2.11 2.37
N THR A 144 14.80 -0.87 2.74
CA THR A 144 15.28 0.14 1.80
C THR A 144 16.69 -0.19 1.28
N ALA A 145 17.62 -0.60 2.15
CA ALA A 145 18.97 -0.95 1.77
C ALA A 145 19.01 -2.16 0.84
N ILE A 146 18.15 -3.16 1.05
CA ILE A 146 18.02 -4.31 0.15
C ILE A 146 17.45 -3.87 -1.20
N ARG A 147 16.45 -2.97 -1.22
CA ARG A 147 15.82 -2.51 -2.46
C ARG A 147 16.75 -1.67 -3.33
N GLU A 148 17.53 -0.79 -2.72
CA GLU A 148 18.46 0.12 -3.41
C GLU A 148 19.89 -0.43 -3.48
N GLY A 149 20.11 -1.65 -2.98
CA GLY A 149 21.39 -2.32 -2.94
C GLY A 149 21.86 -2.80 -4.30
N THR A 150 23.13 -3.19 -4.38
CA THR A 150 23.71 -3.82 -5.57
C THR A 150 23.24 -5.28 -5.70
N GLN A 151 23.46 -5.87 -6.87
CA GLN A 151 23.19 -7.30 -7.08
C GLN A 151 23.96 -8.18 -6.07
N ASP A 152 25.15 -7.77 -5.65
CA ASP A 152 25.96 -8.49 -4.64
C ASP A 152 25.36 -8.37 -3.22
N ASP A 153 24.81 -7.20 -2.86
CA ASP A 153 24.09 -7.01 -1.60
C ASP A 153 22.84 -7.90 -1.55
N TRP A 154 22.14 -7.99 -2.68
CA TRP A 154 20.97 -8.85 -2.84
C TRP A 154 21.36 -10.32 -2.74
N GLN A 155 22.41 -10.75 -3.44
CA GLN A 155 22.89 -12.13 -3.40
C GLN A 155 23.34 -12.53 -1.99
N ALA A 156 24.06 -11.68 -1.26
CA ALA A 156 24.51 -11.98 0.10
C ALA A 156 23.34 -12.09 1.10
N VAL A 157 22.34 -11.21 1.01
CA VAL A 157 21.15 -11.25 1.87
C VAL A 157 20.26 -12.43 1.50
N PHE A 158 20.04 -12.66 0.20
CA PHE A 158 19.23 -13.75 -0.32
C PHE A 158 19.87 -15.11 -0.04
N ASP A 159 21.19 -15.27 -0.19
CA ASP A 159 21.89 -16.52 0.14
C ASP A 159 21.83 -16.80 1.64
N ARG A 160 21.98 -15.77 2.49
CA ARG A 160 21.79 -15.92 3.93
C ARG A 160 20.35 -16.29 4.27
N TYR A 161 19.38 -15.66 3.61
CA TYR A 161 17.96 -15.90 3.83
C TYR A 161 17.53 -17.29 3.35
N LEU A 162 17.95 -17.72 2.17
CA LEU A 162 17.74 -19.07 1.65
C LEU A 162 18.47 -20.12 2.48
N GLN A 163 19.69 -19.86 2.95
CA GLN A 163 20.37 -20.77 3.88
C GLN A 163 19.57 -20.95 5.17
N LEU A 164 18.97 -19.88 5.72
CA LEU A 164 18.11 -19.95 6.90
C LEU A 164 16.76 -20.64 6.62
N LEU A 165 16.12 -20.35 5.49
CA LEU A 165 14.83 -20.94 5.09
C LEU A 165 14.92 -22.43 4.70
N ILE A 166 15.99 -22.83 4.03
CA ILE A 166 16.15 -24.19 3.47
C ILE A 166 16.79 -25.13 4.49
N HIS A 167 17.69 -24.66 5.35
CA HIS A 167 18.51 -25.55 6.20
C HIS A 167 18.28 -25.40 7.70
N SER A 168 17.53 -24.39 8.16
CA SER A 168 17.27 -24.26 9.60
C SER A 168 16.04 -25.07 10.01
N VAL A 169 16.20 -25.86 11.06
CA VAL A 169 15.09 -26.45 11.83
C VAL A 169 14.42 -25.38 12.72
N GLU A 170 14.87 -24.13 12.63
CA GLU A 170 14.53 -23.04 13.56
C GLU A 170 13.40 -22.13 13.04
N ILE A 171 13.14 -22.08 11.73
CA ILE A 171 12.01 -21.33 11.17
C ILE A 171 10.76 -22.23 11.14
N PRO A 172 9.71 -21.89 11.91
CA PRO A 172 8.44 -22.62 11.87
C PRO A 172 7.88 -22.70 10.45
N GLU A 173 7.24 -23.83 10.08
CA GLU A 173 6.64 -24.01 8.75
C GLU A 173 5.65 -22.88 8.39
N GLU A 174 4.89 -22.42 9.38
CA GLU A 174 3.97 -21.28 9.28
C GLU A 174 4.65 -19.95 8.90
N GLU A 175 5.93 -19.75 9.23
CA GLU A 175 6.68 -18.55 8.86
C GLU A 175 7.23 -18.62 7.43
N LYS A 176 7.42 -19.82 6.87
CA LYS A 176 7.93 -19.98 5.50
C LYS A 176 6.96 -19.46 4.45
N THR A 177 5.66 -19.66 4.66
CA THR A 177 4.61 -19.09 3.79
C THR A 177 4.63 -17.57 3.83
N VAL A 178 4.64 -16.96 5.02
CA VAL A 178 4.67 -15.50 5.18
C VAL A 178 5.91 -14.89 4.54
N ALA A 179 7.06 -15.55 4.69
CA ALA A 179 8.31 -15.22 4.01
C ALA A 179 8.17 -15.15 2.48
N MET A 180 7.55 -16.17 1.87
CA MET A 180 7.36 -16.26 0.42
C MET A 180 6.31 -15.26 -0.08
N GLU A 181 5.23 -15.06 0.67
CA GLU A 181 4.24 -14.02 0.35
C GLU A 181 4.86 -12.61 0.40
N THR A 182 5.74 -12.35 1.36
CA THR A 182 6.44 -11.05 1.46
C THR A 182 7.30 -10.79 0.22
N LEU A 183 7.99 -11.83 -0.28
CA LEU A 183 8.72 -11.73 -1.55
C LEU A 183 7.78 -11.49 -2.73
N ALA A 184 6.66 -12.22 -2.79
CA ALA A 184 5.64 -12.08 -3.84
C ALA A 184 5.01 -10.68 -3.88
N ARG A 185 4.90 -10.00 -2.74
CA ARG A 185 4.38 -8.62 -2.66
C ARG A 185 5.42 -7.55 -3.02
N SER A 186 6.70 -7.92 -3.15
CA SER A 186 7.74 -6.97 -3.53
C SER A 186 7.79 -6.76 -5.06
N PRO A 187 8.13 -5.56 -5.57
CA PRO A 187 8.14 -5.30 -7.01
C PRO A 187 9.01 -6.26 -7.84
N TYR A 188 10.18 -6.65 -7.31
CA TYR A 188 11.10 -7.57 -7.99
C TYR A 188 10.76 -9.03 -7.71
N GLY A 189 10.48 -9.37 -6.45
CA GLY A 189 10.16 -10.75 -6.07
C GLY A 189 8.88 -11.25 -6.73
N ARG A 190 7.93 -10.36 -7.01
CA ARG A 190 6.68 -10.72 -7.71
C ARG A 190 6.91 -11.30 -9.10
N SER A 191 7.70 -10.65 -9.95
CA SER A 191 7.90 -11.12 -11.32
C SER A 191 8.63 -12.47 -11.33
N VAL A 192 9.58 -12.65 -10.41
CA VAL A 192 10.27 -13.92 -10.19
C VAL A 192 9.29 -15.00 -9.70
N MET A 193 8.45 -14.66 -8.71
CA MET A 193 7.47 -15.59 -8.13
C MET A 193 6.40 -15.99 -9.16
N TRP A 194 5.88 -15.03 -9.91
CA TRP A 194 4.92 -15.28 -10.99
C TRP A 194 5.50 -16.22 -12.04
N ALA A 195 6.71 -15.95 -12.53
CA ALA A 195 7.38 -16.80 -13.50
C ALA A 195 7.59 -18.23 -12.95
N HIS A 196 7.95 -18.36 -11.67
CA HIS A 196 8.11 -19.65 -11.01
C HIS A 196 6.79 -20.42 -10.91
N LEU A 197 5.74 -19.79 -10.39
CA LEU A 197 4.41 -20.38 -10.26
C LEU A 197 3.85 -20.79 -11.61
N TYR A 198 3.94 -19.90 -12.62
CA TYR A 198 3.46 -20.18 -13.97
C TYR A 198 4.19 -21.36 -14.64
N ALA A 199 5.47 -21.57 -14.33
CA ALA A 199 6.25 -22.69 -14.88
C ALA A 199 6.02 -24.00 -14.13
N ASN A 200 5.80 -23.96 -12.81
CA ASN A 200 5.90 -25.12 -11.92
C ASN A 200 4.60 -25.46 -11.17
N TRP A 201 3.45 -24.85 -11.49
CA TRP A 201 2.19 -25.00 -10.75
C TRP A 201 1.85 -26.44 -10.35
N ARG A 202 1.98 -27.37 -11.31
CA ARG A 202 1.63 -28.80 -11.15
C ARG A 202 2.80 -29.70 -10.76
N SER A 203 4.03 -29.18 -10.65
CA SER A 203 5.22 -29.98 -10.40
C SER A 203 5.86 -29.66 -9.05
N ASN A 204 6.19 -28.40 -8.82
CA ASN A 204 6.83 -27.92 -7.61
C ASN A 204 6.59 -26.40 -7.47
N PRO A 205 5.35 -25.98 -7.16
CA PRO A 205 4.98 -24.56 -7.13
C PRO A 205 5.61 -23.80 -5.96
N ALA A 206 5.91 -24.49 -4.87
CA ALA A 206 6.60 -23.94 -3.71
C ALA A 206 7.35 -25.06 -2.97
N PRO A 207 8.34 -24.72 -2.12
CA PRO A 207 9.01 -25.69 -1.25
C PRO A 207 8.06 -26.42 -0.31
N GLU A 208 8.49 -27.57 0.20
CA GLU A 208 7.76 -28.31 1.23
C GLU A 208 7.45 -27.42 2.45
N GLY A 209 6.21 -27.48 2.93
CA GLY A 209 5.71 -26.68 4.06
C GLY A 209 5.25 -25.26 3.71
N VAL A 210 5.39 -24.83 2.44
CA VAL A 210 4.87 -23.55 1.96
C VAL A 210 3.50 -23.73 1.32
N ASP A 211 2.53 -22.92 1.76
CA ASP A 211 1.23 -22.83 1.09
C ASP A 211 1.36 -22.01 -0.20
N HIS A 212 1.49 -22.73 -1.32
CA HIS A 212 1.58 -22.13 -2.65
C HIS A 212 0.30 -21.39 -3.08
N HIS A 213 -0.89 -21.72 -2.54
CA HIS A 213 -2.12 -20.97 -2.82
C HIS A 213 -2.04 -19.57 -2.19
N ALA A 214 -1.56 -19.45 -0.95
CA ALA A 214 -1.33 -18.16 -0.32
C ALA A 214 -0.30 -17.31 -1.09
N VAL A 215 0.80 -17.93 -1.52
CA VAL A 215 1.84 -17.25 -2.32
C VAL A 215 1.29 -16.82 -3.68
N PHE A 216 0.46 -17.64 -4.34
CA PHE A 216 -0.22 -17.26 -5.57
C PHE A 216 -1.13 -16.05 -5.38
N MET A 217 -1.98 -16.07 -4.35
CA MET A 217 -2.86 -14.94 -4.02
C MET A 217 -2.06 -13.66 -3.73
N ALA A 218 -0.93 -13.76 -3.01
CA ALA A 218 -0.03 -12.64 -2.76
C ALA A 218 0.67 -12.12 -4.02
N THR A 219 0.91 -12.99 -5.01
CA THR A 219 1.56 -12.62 -6.28
C THR A 219 0.61 -11.83 -7.18
N ILE A 220 -0.67 -12.22 -7.20
CA ILE A 220 -1.69 -11.62 -8.09
C ILE A 220 -2.45 -10.45 -7.45
N GLU A 221 -2.24 -10.16 -6.16
CA GLU A 221 -3.07 -9.18 -5.42
C GLU A 221 -3.08 -7.76 -6.00
N ASP A 222 -2.07 -7.41 -6.81
CA ASP A 222 -1.94 -6.12 -7.47
C ASP A 222 -2.10 -6.17 -8.99
N PHE A 223 -2.45 -7.34 -9.55
CA PHE A 223 -2.75 -7.48 -10.97
C PHE A 223 -3.91 -6.55 -11.33
N ALA A 224 -3.65 -5.59 -12.21
CA ALA A 224 -4.58 -4.50 -12.49
C ALA A 224 -4.50 -3.96 -13.93
N SER A 225 -3.42 -4.26 -14.66
CA SER A 225 -3.27 -3.86 -16.06
C SER A 225 -3.86 -4.92 -17.00
N ASN A 226 -4.13 -4.53 -18.26
CA ASN A 226 -4.57 -5.48 -19.29
C ASN A 226 -3.54 -6.60 -19.53
N GLU A 227 -2.25 -6.32 -19.35
CA GLU A 227 -1.21 -7.35 -19.46
C GLU A 227 -1.33 -8.36 -18.32
N ASP A 228 -1.57 -7.88 -17.10
CA ASP A 228 -1.76 -8.73 -15.91
C ASP A 228 -2.98 -9.66 -16.09
N GLU A 229 -4.08 -9.11 -16.61
CA GLU A 229 -5.30 -9.86 -16.88
C GLU A 229 -5.06 -10.97 -17.91
N LEU A 230 -4.42 -10.66 -19.04
CA LEU A 230 -4.08 -11.65 -20.06
C LEU A 230 -3.14 -12.74 -19.51
N GLN A 231 -2.17 -12.37 -18.67
CA GLN A 231 -1.28 -13.34 -18.03
C GLN A 231 -2.06 -14.26 -17.08
N PHE A 232 -2.99 -13.71 -16.29
CA PHE A 232 -3.83 -14.46 -15.38
C PHE A 232 -4.79 -15.41 -16.11
N GLU A 233 -5.47 -14.95 -17.17
CA GLU A 233 -6.32 -15.79 -18.01
C GLU A 233 -5.53 -16.93 -18.66
N ALA A 234 -4.33 -16.64 -19.18
CA ALA A 234 -3.45 -17.65 -19.75
C ALA A 234 -3.01 -18.70 -18.70
N PHE A 235 -2.84 -18.28 -17.45
CA PHE A 235 -2.54 -19.20 -16.34
C PHE A 235 -3.72 -20.14 -16.08
N LEU A 236 -4.94 -19.62 -15.94
CA LEU A 236 -6.15 -20.43 -15.71
C LEU A 236 -6.44 -21.39 -16.88
N ALA A 237 -6.20 -20.96 -18.12
CA ALA A 237 -6.36 -21.81 -19.29
C ALA A 237 -5.34 -22.96 -19.33
N LYS A 238 -4.12 -22.72 -18.85
CA LYS A 238 -3.05 -23.72 -18.77
C LYS A 238 -3.25 -24.69 -17.61
N TYR A 239 -3.77 -24.20 -16.49
CA TYR A 239 -3.97 -24.95 -15.25
C TYR A 239 -5.45 -24.88 -14.83
N PRO A 240 -6.32 -25.68 -15.46
CA PRO A 240 -7.69 -25.82 -14.97
C PRO A 240 -7.68 -26.41 -13.55
N ALA A 241 -8.64 -26.00 -12.72
CA ALA A 241 -8.76 -26.46 -11.34
C ALA A 241 -8.90 -28.00 -11.27
N GLU A 242 -8.16 -28.65 -10.36
CA GLU A 242 -8.19 -30.10 -10.13
C GLU A 242 -9.23 -30.52 -9.08
N ASP A 243 -9.61 -29.61 -8.20
CA ASP A 243 -10.61 -29.82 -7.15
C ASP A 243 -11.42 -28.55 -6.81
N ASP A 244 -12.41 -28.69 -5.92
CA ASP A 244 -13.31 -27.61 -5.52
C ASP A 244 -12.59 -26.50 -4.72
N GLU A 245 -11.54 -26.84 -3.95
CA GLU A 245 -10.78 -25.89 -3.15
C GLU A 245 -9.95 -24.97 -4.06
N GLU A 246 -9.25 -25.54 -5.03
CA GLU A 246 -8.51 -24.81 -6.05
C GLU A 246 -9.45 -23.97 -6.92
N ALA A 247 -10.63 -24.49 -7.26
CA ALA A 247 -11.65 -23.74 -8.00
C ALA A 247 -12.15 -22.50 -7.23
N GLU A 248 -12.40 -22.63 -5.92
CA GLU A 248 -12.79 -21.51 -5.06
C GLU A 248 -11.67 -20.46 -4.98
N MET A 249 -10.42 -20.92 -4.83
CA MET A 249 -9.24 -20.05 -4.77
C MET A 249 -9.02 -19.29 -6.08
N PHE A 250 -9.16 -19.94 -7.24
CA PHE A 250 -9.11 -19.28 -8.55
C PHE A 250 -10.26 -18.29 -8.75
N ALA A 251 -11.47 -18.60 -8.28
CA ALA A 251 -12.59 -17.65 -8.32
C ALA A 251 -12.31 -16.40 -7.48
N LYS A 252 -11.71 -16.56 -6.30
CA LYS A 252 -11.29 -15.45 -5.43
C LYS A 252 -10.17 -14.61 -6.06
N ALA A 253 -9.21 -15.27 -6.73
CA ALA A 253 -8.16 -14.59 -7.48
C ALA A 253 -8.77 -13.77 -8.64
N ALA A 254 -9.67 -14.34 -9.42
CA ALA A 254 -10.36 -13.66 -10.52
C ALA A 254 -11.14 -12.43 -10.04
N ALA A 255 -11.91 -12.56 -8.95
CA ALA A 255 -12.62 -11.44 -8.34
C ALA A 255 -11.68 -10.33 -7.85
N THR A 256 -10.46 -10.68 -7.42
CA THR A 256 -9.44 -9.70 -7.02
C THR A 256 -8.92 -8.93 -8.23
N VAL A 257 -8.58 -9.61 -9.32
CA VAL A 257 -8.11 -8.98 -10.57
C VAL A 257 -9.20 -8.08 -11.16
N GLU A 258 -10.44 -8.57 -11.22
CA GLU A 258 -11.60 -7.80 -11.71
C GLU A 258 -11.82 -6.52 -10.89
N LYS A 259 -11.78 -6.64 -9.55
CA LYS A 259 -11.91 -5.49 -8.65
C LYS A 259 -10.81 -4.45 -8.89
N ASN A 260 -9.56 -4.90 -9.07
CA ASN A 260 -8.44 -4.02 -9.34
C ASN A 260 -8.61 -3.28 -10.67
N HIS A 261 -9.02 -3.99 -11.72
CA HIS A 261 -9.28 -3.42 -13.04
C HIS A 261 -10.43 -2.41 -13.03
N HIS A 262 -11.50 -2.72 -12.31
CA HIS A 262 -12.60 -1.79 -12.07
C HIS A 262 -12.15 -0.54 -11.31
N TRP A 263 -11.26 -0.68 -10.31
CA TRP A 263 -10.70 0.48 -9.61
C TRP A 263 -9.87 1.35 -10.55
N VAL A 264 -9.02 0.74 -11.40
CA VAL A 264 -8.21 1.46 -12.39
C VAL A 264 -9.09 2.28 -13.33
N SER A 265 -10.10 1.64 -13.92
CA SER A 265 -10.98 2.27 -14.92
C SER A 265 -11.76 3.47 -14.37
N ASN A 266 -12.06 3.49 -13.06
CA ASN A 266 -12.83 4.56 -12.43
C ASN A 266 -11.97 5.67 -11.81
N ASN A 267 -10.70 5.40 -11.47
CA ASN A 267 -9.93 6.31 -10.61
C ASN A 267 -8.55 6.69 -11.16
N LEU A 268 -7.91 5.87 -12.01
CA LEU A 268 -6.48 6.06 -12.30
C LEU A 268 -6.21 7.40 -13.02
N ASP A 269 -6.98 7.72 -14.05
CA ASP A 269 -6.78 8.94 -14.84
C ASP A 269 -7.04 10.20 -14.01
N SER A 270 -8.16 10.25 -13.27
CA SER A 270 -8.51 11.40 -12.44
C SER A 270 -7.52 11.61 -11.29
N LEU A 271 -6.97 10.54 -10.71
CA LEU A 271 -5.89 10.64 -9.73
C LEU A 271 -4.57 11.09 -10.35
N ASN A 272 -4.23 10.64 -11.56
CA ASN A 272 -3.02 11.10 -12.25
C ASN A 272 -3.10 12.62 -12.52
N ASP A 273 -4.23 13.10 -13.02
CA ASP A 273 -4.48 14.53 -13.22
C ASP A 273 -4.38 15.31 -11.91
N TRP A 274 -4.97 14.77 -10.85
CA TRP A 274 -4.90 15.37 -9.53
C TRP A 274 -3.47 15.44 -8.97
N LEU A 275 -2.68 14.37 -9.11
CA LEU A 275 -1.29 14.32 -8.67
C LEU A 275 -0.43 15.33 -9.43
N LEU A 276 -0.65 15.45 -10.75
CA LEU A 276 0.00 16.47 -11.57
C LEU A 276 -0.35 17.88 -11.11
N GLU A 277 -1.62 18.16 -10.80
CA GLU A 277 -2.05 19.45 -10.25
C GLU A 277 -1.39 19.71 -8.89
N ALA A 278 -1.40 18.71 -8.00
CA ALA A 278 -0.87 18.83 -6.65
C ALA A 278 0.64 19.09 -6.60
N LEU A 279 1.39 18.59 -7.58
CA LEU A 279 2.84 18.81 -7.67
C LEU A 279 3.22 20.17 -8.29
N ASN A 280 2.29 20.85 -8.96
CA ASN A 280 2.52 22.13 -9.63
C ASN A 280 2.14 23.36 -8.78
N ARG A 281 1.66 23.16 -7.54
CA ARG A 281 1.26 24.22 -6.61
C ARG A 281 2.16 24.23 -5.38
#